data_AF-A0A970KBA2-F1
#
_entry.id   AF-A0A970KBA2-F1
#
_cell.length_a   1.000
_cell.length_b   1.000
_cell.length_c   1.000
_cell.angle_alpha   90.00
_cell.angle_beta   90.00
_cell.angle_gamma   90.00
#
_symmetry.space_group_name_H-M   'P 1'
#
loop_
_entity.id
_entity.type
_entity.pdbx_description
1 polymer ?
#
loop_
_entity_poly.entity_id
_entity_poly.type
_entity_poly.pdbx_seq_one_letter_code
_entity_poly.pdbx_strand_id
1 'polypeptide(L)'
;MYNSNGVEIVVDGVTGVGKTSLVKIISEEFNLEPFNEMFDDENRLLHKFFYDRPKWAFPMQTNFLTNRFKQYCKAMKIGQAVMDRSIYSDRIFARMYLEYGYLSQEEYDVYNNLLNALLEHVSPPKLMIYLRVSTD
;
A
#
# COMPACT_ATOMS: atom_id res chain seq x y z
N MET A 1 -2.89 -29.93 -0.19
CA MET A 1 -1.91 -29.04 0.46
C MET A 1 -2.15 -27.65 -0.12
N TYR A 2 -2.62 -26.69 0.69
CA TYR A 2 -2.70 -25.31 0.22
C TYR A 2 -1.26 -24.80 0.08
N ASN A 3 -0.76 -24.73 -1.15
CA ASN A 3 0.43 -23.93 -1.43
C ASN A 3 0.06 -22.51 -0.98
N SER A 4 0.71 -22.01 0.06
CA SER A 4 0.54 -20.63 0.50
C SER A 4 1.17 -19.75 -0.56
N ASN A 5 0.40 -19.41 -1.59
CA ASN A 5 0.81 -18.48 -2.64
C ASN A 5 0.70 -17.05 -2.10
N GLY A 6 1.56 -16.71 -1.15
CA GLY A 6 1.85 -15.32 -0.81
C GLY A 6 2.56 -14.64 -1.97
N VAL A 7 2.57 -13.31 -1.96
CA VAL A 7 3.37 -12.51 -2.91
C VAL A 7 4.86 -12.81 -2.69
N GLU A 8 5.65 -12.93 -3.75
CA GLU A 8 7.08 -13.25 -3.63
C GLU A 8 7.84 -12.13 -2.90
N ILE A 9 7.74 -10.90 -3.41
CA ILE A 9 8.49 -9.74 -2.90
C ILE A 9 7.61 -8.51 -2.81
N VAL A 10 7.70 -7.77 -1.71
CA VAL A 10 7.16 -6.42 -1.56
C VAL A 10 8.31 -5.46 -1.31
N VAL A 11 8.35 -4.34 -2.03
CA VAL A 11 9.28 -3.24 -1.80
C VAL A 11 8.53 -2.07 -1.17
N ASP A 12 8.95 -1.65 0.02
CA ASP A 12 8.36 -0.56 0.79
C ASP A 12 9.35 0.58 1.03
N GLY A 13 8.83 1.75 1.41
CA GLY A 13 9.61 2.97 1.56
C GLY A 13 8.84 4.25 1.21
N VAL A 14 9.45 5.39 1.56
CA VAL A 14 8.88 6.72 1.32
C VAL A 14 8.71 7.01 -0.18
N THR A 15 7.85 7.97 -0.52
CA THR A 15 7.68 8.40 -1.92
C THR A 15 8.99 8.99 -2.45
N GLY A 16 9.36 8.64 -3.69
CA GLY A 16 10.59 9.13 -4.32
C GLY A 16 11.88 8.35 -4.00
N VAL A 17 11.84 7.35 -3.11
CA VAL A 17 13.03 6.57 -2.70
C VAL A 17 13.58 5.60 -3.77
N GLY A 18 12.89 5.45 -4.91
CA GLY A 18 13.30 4.53 -5.98
C GLY A 18 12.68 3.13 -5.92
N LYS A 19 11.55 2.95 -5.20
CA LYS A 19 10.84 1.65 -5.15
C LYS A 19 10.49 1.12 -6.54
N THR A 20 9.85 1.93 -7.38
CA THR A 20 9.45 1.54 -8.73
C THR A 20 10.63 1.08 -9.58
N SER A 21 11.79 1.75 -9.44
CA SER A 21 13.02 1.34 -10.11
C SER A 21 13.51 -0.02 -9.63
N LEU A 22 13.51 -0.26 -8.31
CA LEU A 22 13.91 -1.54 -7.75
C LEU A 22 12.94 -2.67 -8.12
N VAL A 23 11.63 -2.42 -8.09
CA VAL A 23 10.59 -3.37 -8.51
C VAL A 23 10.81 -3.81 -9.95
N LYS A 24 11.12 -2.86 -10.84
CA LYS A 24 11.46 -3.16 -12.24
C LYS A 24 12.70 -4.05 -12.36
N ILE A 25 13.78 -3.72 -11.66
CA ILE A 25 15.01 -4.53 -11.67
C ILE A 25 14.74 -5.95 -11.17
N ILE A 26 14.03 -6.09 -10.05
CA ILE A 26 13.69 -7.41 -9.47
C ILE A 26 12.80 -8.21 -10.42
N SER A 27 11.81 -7.55 -11.04
CA SER A 27 10.91 -8.16 -12.00
C SER A 27 11.68 -8.77 -13.19
N GLU A 28 12.62 -8.02 -13.76
CA GLU A 28 13.44 -8.45 -14.89
C GLU A 28 14.43 -9.57 -14.51
N GLU A 29 15.12 -9.45 -13.37
CA GLU A 29 16.14 -10.43 -12.92
C GLU A 29 15.54 -11.76 -12.46
N PHE A 30 14.36 -11.74 -11.82
CA PHE A 30 13.73 -12.93 -11.24
C PHE A 30 12.49 -13.41 -12.01
N ASN A 31 12.17 -12.76 -13.14
CA ASN A 31 10.98 -13.03 -13.94
C ASN A 31 9.68 -13.03 -13.09
N LEU A 32 9.54 -11.99 -12.26
CA LEU A 32 8.36 -11.78 -11.42
C LEU A 32 7.43 -10.75 -12.06
N GLU A 33 6.11 -10.95 -11.97
CA GLU A 33 5.12 -9.99 -12.46
C GLU A 33 5.13 -8.72 -11.61
N PRO A 34 5.37 -7.53 -12.20
CA PRO A 34 5.43 -6.29 -11.45
C PRO A 34 4.05 -5.70 -11.18
N PHE A 35 3.81 -5.28 -9.95
CA PHE A 35 2.64 -4.52 -9.52
C PHE A 35 3.08 -3.13 -9.05
N ASN A 36 2.83 -2.12 -9.88
CA ASN A 36 3.18 -0.73 -9.58
C ASN A 36 2.04 -0.01 -8.85
N GLU A 37 2.36 1.09 -8.17
CA GLU A 37 1.37 1.95 -7.52
C GLU A 37 0.37 2.49 -8.58
N MET A 38 -0.95 2.44 -8.27
CA MET A 38 -2.01 2.86 -9.20
C MET A 38 -2.34 4.33 -8.99
N PHE A 39 -2.24 5.17 -10.03
CA PHE A 39 -2.39 6.62 -9.86
C PHE A 39 -3.73 7.21 -10.35
N ASP A 40 -4.42 6.62 -11.33
CA ASP A 40 -5.48 7.35 -12.06
C ASP A 40 -6.71 7.73 -11.20
N ASP A 41 -7.32 6.78 -10.48
CA ASP A 41 -8.43 7.08 -9.56
C ASP A 41 -7.95 7.82 -8.30
N GLU A 42 -6.69 7.59 -7.91
CA GLU A 42 -6.06 8.22 -6.75
C GLU A 42 -5.85 9.72 -6.98
N ASN A 43 -5.51 10.13 -8.20
CA ASN A 43 -5.26 11.52 -8.58
C ASN A 43 -6.47 12.41 -8.28
N ARG A 44 -7.71 11.97 -8.55
CA ARG A 44 -8.92 12.76 -8.27
C ARG A 44 -9.12 13.01 -6.78
N LEU A 45 -8.91 12.01 -5.92
CA LEU A 45 -9.05 12.16 -4.47
C LEU A 45 -7.84 12.89 -3.88
N LEU A 46 -6.65 12.73 -4.44
CA LEU A 46 -5.45 13.49 -4.09
C LEU A 46 -5.66 14.99 -4.31
N HIS A 47 -6.19 15.39 -5.47
CA HIS A 47 -6.49 16.81 -5.72
C HIS A 47 -7.44 17.40 -4.66
N LYS A 48 -8.46 16.64 -4.26
CA LYS A 48 -9.39 17.04 -3.20
C LYS A 48 -8.75 17.08 -1.82
N PHE A 49 -7.89 16.10 -1.51
CA PHE A 49 -7.10 16.07 -0.28
C PHE A 49 -6.20 17.29 -0.16
N PHE A 50 -5.49 17.68 -1.23
CA PHE A 50 -4.66 18.88 -1.19
C PHE A 50 -5.46 20.18 -1.06
N TYR A 51 -6.73 20.19 -1.48
CA TYR A 51 -7.63 21.32 -1.31
C TYR A 51 -8.18 21.43 0.13
N ASP A 52 -8.61 20.31 0.73
CA ASP A 52 -9.19 20.27 2.08
C ASP A 52 -8.84 18.93 2.76
N ARG A 53 -7.74 18.92 3.51
CA ARG A 53 -7.17 17.69 4.09
C ARG A 53 -8.09 17.05 5.13
N PRO A 54 -8.63 17.78 6.14
CA PRO A 54 -9.51 17.16 7.14
C PRO A 54 -10.76 16.52 6.51
N LYS A 55 -11.32 17.14 5.47
CA LYS A 55 -12.52 16.60 4.80
C LYS A 55 -12.25 15.37 3.95
N TRP A 56 -11.08 15.29 3.32
CA TRP A 56 -10.80 14.30 2.28
C TRP A 56 -9.77 13.24 2.67
N ALA A 57 -9.09 13.36 3.83
CA ALA A 57 -8.15 12.37 4.32
C ALA A 57 -8.81 10.99 4.45
N PHE A 58 -9.94 10.89 5.15
CA PHE A 58 -10.63 9.61 5.37
C PHE A 58 -11.11 8.95 4.07
N PRO A 59 -11.86 9.63 3.17
CA PRO A 59 -12.27 9.06 1.89
C PRO A 59 -11.10 8.64 1.00
N MET A 60 -10.05 9.47 0.91
CA MET A 60 -8.87 9.18 0.10
C MET A 60 -8.15 7.93 0.62
N GLN A 61 -7.86 7.92 1.92
CA GLN A 61 -7.10 6.84 2.55
C GLN A 61 -7.85 5.50 2.52
N THR A 62 -9.18 5.53 2.65
CA THR A 62 -10.04 4.33 2.52
C THR A 62 -10.08 3.81 1.07
N ASN A 63 -10.09 4.71 0.09
CA ASN A 63 -10.03 4.34 -1.32
C ASN A 63 -8.67 3.70 -1.67
N PHE A 64 -7.57 4.25 -1.16
CA PHE A 64 -6.22 3.70 -1.35
C PHE A 64 -6.12 2.29 -0.76
N LEU A 65 -6.59 2.11 0.48
CA LEU A 65 -6.63 0.81 1.13
C LEU A 65 -7.39 -0.23 0.28
N THR A 66 -8.55 0.15 -0.26
CA THR A 66 -9.38 -0.72 -1.11
C THR A 66 -8.65 -1.12 -2.40
N ASN A 67 -7.99 -0.16 -3.06
CA ASN A 67 -7.24 -0.41 -4.29
C ASN A 67 -6.03 -1.31 -4.04
N ARG A 68 -5.27 -1.04 -2.97
CA ARG A 68 -4.11 -1.85 -2.57
C ARG A 68 -4.52 -3.26 -2.21
N PHE A 69 -5.63 -3.45 -1.48
CA PHE A 69 -6.17 -4.78 -1.21
C PHE A 69 -6.48 -5.56 -2.50
N LYS A 70 -7.19 -4.94 -3.46
CA LYS A 70 -7.52 -5.58 -4.74
C LYS A 70 -6.27 -5.97 -5.52
N GLN A 71 -5.27 -5.10 -5.58
CA GLN A 71 -3.99 -5.40 -6.22
C GLN A 71 -3.26 -6.55 -5.52
N TYR A 72 -3.18 -6.51 -4.19
CA TYR A 72 -2.51 -7.55 -3.41
C TYR A 72 -3.18 -8.92 -3.62
N CYS A 73 -4.51 -8.97 -3.59
CA CYS A 73 -5.27 -10.18 -3.92
C CYS A 73 -4.98 -10.71 -5.34
N LYS A 74 -4.76 -9.82 -6.32
CA LYS A 74 -4.37 -10.21 -7.69
C LYS A 74 -2.94 -10.74 -7.73
N ALA A 75 -2.01 -10.10 -7.03
CA ALA A 75 -0.62 -10.52 -6.91
C ALA A 75 -0.49 -11.89 -6.21
N MET A 76 -1.22 -12.12 -5.12
CA MET A 76 -1.28 -13.42 -4.44
C MET A 76 -1.76 -14.56 -5.35
N LYS A 77 -2.77 -14.29 -6.20
CA LYS A 77 -3.27 -15.30 -7.15
C LYS A 77 -2.22 -15.71 -8.19
N ILE A 78 -1.34 -14.78 -8.56
CA ILE A 78 -0.21 -15.04 -9.47
C ILE A 78 0.92 -15.75 -8.73
N GLY A 79 1.20 -15.36 -7.47
CA GLY A 79 2.25 -15.91 -6.61
C GLY A 79 3.65 -15.41 -6.99
N GLN A 80 4.01 -15.46 -8.28
CA GLN A 80 5.28 -14.95 -8.83
C GLN A 80 5.20 -13.45 -9.10
N ALA A 81 5.01 -12.65 -8.05
CA ALA A 81 4.79 -11.21 -8.17
C ALA A 81 5.75 -10.39 -7.29
N VAL A 82 6.13 -9.21 -7.78
CA VAL A 82 6.86 -8.18 -7.02
C VAL A 82 6.03 -6.90 -6.98
N MET A 83 5.85 -6.32 -5.78
CA MET A 83 4.97 -5.17 -5.58
C MET A 83 5.70 -3.91 -5.11
N ASP A 84 5.31 -2.76 -5.66
CA ASP A 84 5.62 -1.43 -5.17
C ASP A 84 4.61 -1.04 -4.08
N ARG A 85 5.00 -1.23 -2.81
CA ARG A 85 4.19 -1.07 -1.59
C ARG A 85 3.13 -2.17 -1.39
N SER A 86 2.66 -2.33 -0.16
CA SER A 86 1.61 -3.31 0.20
C SER A 86 0.59 -2.72 1.17
N ILE A 87 -0.47 -3.48 1.44
CA ILE A 87 -1.49 -3.16 2.46
C ILE A 87 -0.90 -3.05 3.89
N TYR A 88 0.25 -3.66 4.16
CA TYR A 88 0.85 -3.69 5.51
C TYR A 88 1.38 -2.33 5.97
N SER A 89 1.89 -1.50 5.06
CA SER A 89 2.41 -0.16 5.38
C SER A 89 1.36 0.94 5.34
N ASP A 90 0.15 0.64 4.86
CA ASP A 90 -0.94 1.60 4.70
C ASP A 90 -1.31 2.30 6.02
N ARG A 91 -1.21 1.55 7.13
CA ARG A 91 -1.47 2.05 8.50
C ARG A 91 -0.64 3.28 8.87
N ILE A 92 0.57 3.41 8.33
CA ILE A 92 1.48 4.52 8.63
C ILE A 92 0.84 5.85 8.22
N PHE A 93 0.19 5.90 7.06
CA PHE A 93 -0.45 7.12 6.55
C PHE A 93 -1.68 7.50 7.37
N ALA A 94 -2.54 6.54 7.70
CA ALA A 94 -3.69 6.80 8.55
C ALA A 94 -3.28 7.30 9.94
N ARG A 95 -2.22 6.72 10.52
CA ARG A 95 -1.69 7.19 11.81
C ARG A 95 -1.13 8.61 11.72
N MET A 96 -0.37 8.90 10.68
CA MET A 96 0.15 10.24 10.41
C MET A 96 -0.97 11.27 10.24
N TYR A 97 -2.05 10.91 9.54
CA TYR A 97 -3.21 11.81 9.37
C TYR A 97 -3.96 12.08 10.67
N LEU A 98 -4.06 11.10 11.58
CA LEU A 98 -4.55 11.33 12.94
C LEU A 98 -3.66 12.33 13.69
N GLU A 99 -2.34 12.14 13.65
CA GLU A 99 -1.37 13.00 14.35
C GLU A 99 -1.36 14.44 13.82
N TYR A 100 -1.61 14.63 12.52
CA TYR A 100 -1.77 15.96 11.92
C TYR A 100 -3.17 16.57 12.08
N GLY A 101 -4.11 15.86 12.72
CA GLY A 101 -5.49 16.33 12.89
C GLY A 101 -6.31 16.34 11.60
N TYR A 102 -5.93 15.53 10.60
CA TYR A 102 -6.70 15.35 9.37
C TYR A 102 -7.70 14.19 9.48
N LEU A 103 -7.51 13.30 10.45
CA LEU A 103 -8.50 12.31 10.86
C LEU A 103 -8.92 12.56 12.31
N SER A 104 -10.19 12.31 12.62
CA SER A 104 -10.63 12.14 14.00
C SER A 104 -10.19 10.78 14.56
N GLN A 105 -10.29 10.60 15.88
CA GLN A 105 -10.02 9.31 16.51
C GLN A 105 -10.99 8.24 16.01
N GLU A 106 -12.27 8.59 15.86
CA GLU A 106 -13.32 7.71 15.35
C GLU A 106 -13.05 7.29 13.89
N GLU A 107 -12.64 8.21 13.03
CA GLU A 107 -12.27 7.90 11.64
C GLU A 107 -11.06 6.96 11.57
N TYR A 108 -10.05 7.19 12.42
CA TYR A 108 -8.89 6.33 12.53
C TYR A 108 -9.25 4.92 13.01
N ASP A 109 -10.15 4.80 13.99
CA ASP A 109 -10.61 3.52 14.52
C ASP A 109 -11.43 2.74 13.49
N VAL A 110 -12.32 3.41 12.75
CA VAL A 110 -13.07 2.82 11.63
C VAL A 110 -12.10 2.33 10.55
N TYR A 111 -11.12 3.14 10.17
CA TYR A 111 -10.11 2.75 9.20
C TYR A 111 -9.31 1.53 9.66
N ASN A 112 -8.88 1.48 10.92
CA ASN A 112 -8.12 0.35 11.47
C ASN A 112 -8.94 -0.94 11.49
N ASN A 113 -10.21 -0.86 11.86
CA ASN A 113 -11.11 -2.01 11.85
C ASN A 113 -11.26 -2.57 10.42
N LEU A 114 -11.44 -1.69 9.43
CA LEU A 114 -11.48 -2.09 8.03
C LEU A 114 -10.16 -2.73 7.58
N LEU A 115 -9.02 -2.10 7.87
CA LEU A 115 -7.71 -2.64 7.52
C LEU A 115 -7.49 -4.04 8.14
N ASN A 116 -7.80 -4.22 9.42
CA ASN A 116 -7.63 -5.52 10.09
C ASN A 116 -8.51 -6.60 9.45
N ALA A 117 -9.77 -6.28 9.14
CA ALA A 117 -10.67 -7.23 8.46
C ALA A 117 -10.16 -7.62 7.06
N LEU A 118 -9.59 -6.68 6.31
CA LEU A 118 -8.98 -6.98 5.01
C LEU A 118 -7.69 -7.81 5.16
N LEU A 119 -6.91 -7.57 6.22
CA LEU A 119 -5.68 -8.30 6.49
C LEU A 119 -5.91 -9.80 6.76
N GLU A 120 -7.08 -10.18 7.29
CA GLU A 120 -7.46 -11.59 7.47
C GLU A 120 -7.57 -12.38 6.16
N HIS A 121 -7.74 -11.68 5.03
CA HIS A 121 -7.89 -12.29 3.71
C HIS A 121 -6.61 -12.31 2.88
N VAL A 122 -5.48 -11.83 3.42
CA VAL A 122 -4.20 -11.80 2.71
C VAL A 122 -3.16 -12.67 3.43
N SER A 123 -2.28 -13.29 2.64
CA SER A 123 -1.08 -13.95 3.16
C SER A 123 0.09 -12.98 3.13
N PRO A 124 1.01 -12.99 4.10
CA PRO A 124 2.21 -12.16 4.08
C PRO A 124 3.08 -12.48 2.86
N PRO A 125 3.87 -11.50 2.37
CA PRO A 125 4.82 -11.78 1.30
C PRO A 125 5.96 -12.66 1.83
N LYS A 126 6.66 -13.37 0.94
CA LYS A 126 7.84 -14.16 1.34
C LYS A 126 9.00 -13.28 1.77
N LEU A 127 9.14 -12.11 1.14
CA LEU A 127 10.14 -11.11 1.50
C LEU A 127 9.56 -9.70 1.45
N MET A 128 9.82 -8.91 2.49
CA MET A 128 9.58 -7.47 2.50
C MET A 128 10.92 -6.74 2.52
N ILE A 129 11.16 -5.92 1.50
CA ILE A 129 12.34 -5.07 1.35
C ILE A 129 11.94 -3.65 1.71
N TYR A 130 12.59 -3.05 2.70
CA TYR A 130 12.36 -1.64 3.05
C TYR A 130 13.52 -0.77 2.57
N LEU A 131 13.22 0.16 1.66
CA LEU A 131 14.15 1.17 1.19
C LEU A 131 14.19 2.35 2.17
N ARG A 132 15.33 2.44 2.88
CA ARG A 132 15.61 3.52 3.82
C ARG A 132 16.55 4.53 3.19
N VAL A 133 16.17 5.80 3.25
CA VAL A 133 17.02 6.94 2.88
C VAL A 133 17.06 7.95 4.01
N SER A 134 18.17 8.70 4.10
CA SER A 134 18.28 9.88 4.95
C SER A 134 17.58 11.06 4.29
N THR A 135 16.97 11.94 5.09
CA THR A 135 16.30 13.16 4.61
C THR A 135 17.14 14.41 4.88
N ASP A 136 18.48 14.27 4.87
CA ASP A 136 19.41 15.39 5.05
C ASP A 136 19.23 16.47 3.97
#